data_AF-A0A432RS07-F1
#
_entry.id   AF-A0A432RS07-F1
#
_cell.length_a   1.000
_cell.length_b   1.000
_cell.length_c   1.000
_cell.angle_alpha   90.00
_cell.angle_beta   90.00
_cell.angle_gamma   90.00
#
_symmetry.space_group_name_H-M   'P 1'
#
loop_
_entity.id
_entity.type
_entity.pdbx_description
1 polymer ?
#
loop_
_entity_poly.entity_id
_entity_poly.type
_entity_poly.pdbx_seq_one_letter_code
_entity_poly.pdbx_strand_id
1 'polypeptide(L)'
;SVKEYALKGYPNIEYIRISSFDKNVVKSLKRILAKMRNKKGIIIDLRNNPGGLLNQALGTLDLFISDGKLLSEKGRNKSEDKTWYAHSAGTYKHIPIVILVNGGSASASEIVSGGMQDRKRAVIIGEKTFGKGSVQAIIPINKYEAVRLTIAKYYLPSGRTIQAVGVTPDIIVKPAKIVPIKDDGLDIKESELKDHLKAELAKNKKSKKIKLNNKVKEKDVKDDNQLQTAIAALKAIIISKEGE
;
A
#
# COMPACT_ATOMS: atom_id res chain seq x y z
N SER A 1 -12.69 10.01 -1.22
CA SER A 1 -11.57 9.20 -1.75
C SER A 1 -11.21 7.96 -0.92
N VAL A 2 -11.12 8.08 0.42
CA VAL A 2 -10.59 7.03 1.31
C VAL A 2 -11.71 6.17 1.90
N LYS A 3 -11.56 4.84 1.86
CA LYS A 3 -12.50 3.88 2.46
C LYS A 3 -11.75 2.77 3.21
N GLU A 4 -12.25 2.42 4.38
CA GLU A 4 -11.80 1.28 5.20
C GLU A 4 -12.67 0.05 4.89
N TYR A 5 -12.07 -1.14 4.85
CA TYR A 5 -12.80 -2.40 4.72
C TYR A 5 -12.27 -3.42 5.71
N ALA A 6 -13.18 -4.16 6.33
CA ALA A 6 -12.80 -5.32 7.12
C ALA A 6 -12.44 -6.48 6.18
N LEU A 7 -11.29 -7.10 6.43
CA LEU A 7 -10.87 -8.30 5.72
C LEU A 7 -11.34 -9.54 6.48
N LYS A 8 -12.21 -10.33 5.84
CA LYS A 8 -12.74 -11.57 6.42
C LYS A 8 -11.59 -12.54 6.70
N GLY A 9 -11.49 -13.00 7.96
CA GLY A 9 -10.41 -13.89 8.40
C GLY A 9 -9.09 -13.19 8.77
N TYR A 10 -8.99 -11.87 8.64
CA TYR A 10 -7.78 -11.10 8.94
C TYR A 10 -8.09 -9.85 9.80
N PRO A 11 -8.65 -10.02 11.03
CA PRO A 11 -9.10 -8.91 11.86
C PRO A 11 -7.97 -7.97 12.31
N ASN A 12 -6.72 -8.45 12.31
CA ASN A 12 -5.53 -7.71 12.70
C ASN A 12 -4.89 -6.91 11.56
N ILE A 13 -5.39 -7.01 10.33
CA ILE A 13 -4.92 -6.22 9.19
C ILE A 13 -5.92 -5.09 8.95
N GLU A 14 -5.42 -3.89 8.67
CA GLU A 14 -6.22 -2.76 8.22
C GLU A 14 -6.11 -2.62 6.70
N TYR A 15 -7.23 -2.60 6.00
CA TYR A 15 -7.26 -2.42 4.56
C TYR A 15 -7.88 -1.06 4.20
N ILE A 16 -7.10 -0.24 3.52
CA ILE A 16 -7.46 1.13 3.17
C ILE A 16 -7.42 1.29 1.65
N ARG A 17 -8.56 1.58 1.03
CA ARG A 17 -8.62 1.95 -0.39
C ARG A 17 -8.58 3.46 -0.54
N ILE A 18 -7.65 3.96 -1.35
CA ILE A 18 -7.60 5.36 -1.76
C ILE A 18 -7.89 5.40 -3.25
N SER A 19 -9.09 5.84 -3.64
CA SER A 19 -9.49 5.90 -5.06
C SER A 19 -9.00 7.14 -5.80
N SER A 20 -8.62 8.19 -5.06
CA SER A 20 -8.06 9.45 -5.59
C SER A 20 -7.39 10.24 -4.46
N PHE A 21 -6.42 11.08 -4.78
CA PHE A 21 -5.78 11.99 -3.82
C PHE A 21 -6.55 13.31 -3.71
N ASP A 22 -7.76 13.27 -3.14
CA ASP A 22 -8.54 14.48 -2.83
C ASP A 22 -8.06 15.18 -1.54
N LYS A 23 -8.57 16.38 -1.27
CA LYS A 23 -8.16 17.23 -0.13
C LYS A 23 -8.30 16.61 1.26
N ASN A 24 -8.99 15.47 1.39
CA ASN A 24 -9.29 14.84 2.67
C ASN A 24 -8.41 13.62 2.97
N VAL A 25 -7.57 13.15 2.04
CA VAL A 25 -6.82 11.89 2.20
C VAL A 25 -6.01 11.85 3.49
N VAL A 26 -5.16 12.85 3.73
CA VAL A 26 -4.29 12.88 4.92
C VAL A 26 -5.11 12.93 6.21
N LYS A 27 -6.18 13.73 6.23
CA LYS A 27 -7.09 13.82 7.39
C LYS A 27 -7.77 12.48 7.67
N SER A 28 -8.24 11.80 6.63
CA SER A 28 -8.85 10.47 6.74
C SER A 28 -7.84 9.45 7.24
N LEU A 29 -6.63 9.38 6.66
CA LEU A 29 -5.58 8.47 7.09
C LEU A 29 -5.21 8.67 8.56
N LYS A 30 -5.00 9.92 9.01
CA LYS A 30 -4.72 10.21 10.44
C LYS A 30 -5.82 9.66 11.36
N ARG A 31 -7.09 9.82 10.98
CA ARG A 31 -8.23 9.30 11.76
C ARG A 31 -8.25 7.77 11.82
N ILE A 32 -7.88 7.09 10.74
CA ILE A 32 -7.77 5.63 10.67
C ILE A 32 -6.61 5.16 11.56
N LEU A 33 -5.44 5.79 11.37
CA LEU A 33 -4.21 5.45 12.09
C LEU A 33 -4.34 5.67 13.61
N ALA A 34 -5.11 6.67 14.05
CA ALA A 34 -5.42 6.87 15.47
C ALA A 34 -6.19 5.70 16.11
N LYS A 35 -6.89 4.87 15.31
CA LYS A 35 -7.67 3.71 15.76
C LYS A 35 -6.93 2.37 15.61
N MET A 36 -5.68 2.39 15.16
CA MET A 36 -4.88 1.20 14.85
C MET A 36 -4.33 0.44 16.06
N ARG A 37 -4.75 0.73 17.30
CA ARG A 37 -4.15 0.18 18.54
C ARG A 37 -4.02 -1.36 18.56
N ASN A 38 -4.96 -2.07 17.93
CA ASN A 38 -5.00 -3.55 17.91
C ASN A 38 -4.65 -4.15 16.53
N LYS A 39 -4.14 -3.35 15.60
CA LYS A 39 -3.84 -3.77 14.22
C LYS A 39 -2.33 -3.99 14.07
N LYS A 40 -1.95 -5.09 13.43
CA LYS A 40 -0.56 -5.50 13.24
C LYS A 40 0.04 -5.01 11.91
N GLY A 41 -0.76 -4.49 10.97
CA GLY A 41 -0.26 -3.99 9.70
C GLY A 41 -1.34 -3.37 8.83
N ILE A 42 -0.92 -2.70 7.75
CA ILE A 42 -1.79 -1.97 6.83
C ILE A 42 -1.56 -2.46 5.40
N ILE A 43 -2.65 -2.63 4.65
CA ILE A 43 -2.66 -2.73 3.19
C ILE A 43 -3.28 -1.45 2.64
N ILE A 44 -2.54 -0.72 1.82
CA ILE A 44 -3.04 0.47 1.10
C ILE A 44 -3.29 0.09 -0.36
N ASP A 45 -4.54 0.15 -0.80
CA ASP A 45 -4.92 -0.14 -2.18
C ASP A 45 -5.03 1.15 -3.01
N LEU A 46 -4.08 1.32 -3.92
CA LEU A 46 -3.99 2.39 -4.91
C LEU A 46 -4.35 1.93 -6.33
N ARG A 47 -4.88 0.71 -6.50
CA ARG A 47 -5.29 0.20 -7.81
C ARG A 47 -6.41 1.06 -8.40
N ASN A 48 -6.25 1.44 -9.66
CA ASN A 48 -7.13 2.35 -10.40
C ASN A 48 -7.25 3.76 -9.75
N ASN A 49 -6.20 4.22 -9.07
CA ASN A 49 -6.13 5.59 -8.55
C ASN A 49 -5.30 6.48 -9.50
N PRO A 50 -5.92 7.40 -10.25
CA PRO A 50 -5.24 8.24 -11.25
C PRO A 50 -4.37 9.35 -10.63
N GLY A 51 -4.28 9.42 -9.31
CA GLY A 51 -3.54 10.40 -8.55
C GLY A 51 -4.46 11.48 -7.97
N GLY A 52 -4.00 12.72 -7.97
CA GLY A 52 -4.71 13.85 -7.38
C GLY A 52 -3.73 14.91 -6.87
N LEU A 53 -4.06 15.51 -5.73
CA LEU A 53 -3.32 16.62 -5.17
C LEU A 53 -1.94 16.18 -4.63
N LEU A 54 -0.89 16.88 -5.06
CA LEU A 54 0.49 16.62 -4.66
C LEU A 54 0.68 16.70 -3.13
N ASN A 55 0.11 17.72 -2.49
CA ASN A 55 0.24 17.91 -1.04
C ASN A 55 -0.36 16.74 -0.24
N GLN A 56 -1.36 16.03 -0.79
CA GLN A 56 -1.96 14.86 -0.15
C GLN A 56 -1.07 13.62 -0.32
N ALA A 57 -0.37 13.47 -1.45
CA ALA A 57 0.66 12.44 -1.60
C ALA A 57 1.84 12.68 -0.66
N LEU A 58 2.38 13.91 -0.64
CA LEU A 58 3.48 14.28 0.26
C LEU A 58 3.09 14.08 1.72
N GLY A 59 1.92 14.55 2.13
CA GLY A 59 1.42 14.33 3.49
C GLY A 59 1.16 12.86 3.80
N THR A 60 0.85 12.02 2.81
CA THR A 60 0.72 10.56 3.01
C THR A 60 2.09 9.92 3.24
N LEU A 61 3.11 10.30 2.45
CA LEU A 61 4.49 9.86 2.67
C LEU A 61 4.99 10.25 4.07
N ASP A 62 4.73 11.50 4.46
CA ASP A 62 5.17 12.08 5.74
C ASP A 62 4.55 11.39 6.97
N LEU A 63 3.41 10.71 6.81
CA LEU A 63 2.84 9.88 7.88
C LEU A 63 3.69 8.65 8.21
N PHE A 64 4.54 8.19 7.29
CA PHE A 64 5.23 6.90 7.42
C PHE A 64 6.75 6.97 7.27
N ILE A 65 7.28 8.03 6.65
CA ILE A 65 8.71 8.30 6.50
C ILE A 65 9.09 9.40 7.49
N SER A 66 10.12 9.17 8.31
CA SER A 66 10.49 10.09 9.39
C SER A 66 11.53 11.13 9.03
N ASP A 67 12.28 10.90 7.96
CA ASP A 67 13.47 11.67 7.64
C ASP A 67 13.83 11.57 6.15
N GLY A 68 14.64 12.53 5.73
CA GLY A 68 15.14 12.65 4.37
C GLY A 68 14.11 13.19 3.37
N LYS A 69 14.54 13.22 2.11
CA LYS A 69 13.74 13.68 0.97
C LYS A 69 12.52 12.78 0.72
N LEU A 70 11.35 13.39 0.53
CA LEU A 70 10.12 12.74 0.09
C LEU A 70 9.97 12.80 -1.43
N LEU A 71 10.28 13.95 -2.02
CA LEU A 71 10.14 14.20 -3.46
C LEU A 71 11.03 15.37 -3.86
N SER A 72 11.46 15.39 -5.11
CA SER A 72 11.94 16.60 -5.76
C SER A 72 11.22 16.85 -7.08
N GLU A 73 10.96 18.11 -7.37
CA GLU A 73 10.48 18.62 -8.64
C GLU A 73 11.65 19.35 -9.29
N LYS A 74 11.96 19.02 -10.54
CA LYS A 74 12.95 19.77 -11.33
C LYS A 74 12.29 20.45 -12.50
N GLY A 75 12.43 21.77 -12.54
CA GLY A 75 11.92 22.63 -13.61
C GLY A 75 12.87 22.68 -14.80
N ARG A 76 12.68 23.69 -15.66
CA ARG A 76 13.64 23.97 -16.74
C ARG A 76 14.87 24.69 -16.21
N ASN A 77 14.66 25.55 -15.21
CA ASN A 77 15.70 26.31 -14.55
C ASN A 77 15.91 25.80 -13.12
N LYS A 78 17.14 25.85 -12.63
CA LYS A 78 17.48 25.42 -11.26
C LYS A 78 16.72 26.19 -10.17
N SER A 79 16.34 27.44 -10.44
CA SER A 79 15.54 28.27 -9.54
C SER A 79 14.10 27.76 -9.35
N GLU A 80 13.62 26.90 -10.26
CA GLU A 80 12.29 26.29 -10.20
C GLU A 80 12.30 24.96 -9.44
N ASP A 81 13.49 24.43 -9.10
CA ASP A 81 13.62 23.16 -8.40
C ASP A 81 13.04 23.27 -6.99
N LYS A 82 12.21 22.29 -6.63
CA LYS A 82 11.63 22.18 -5.29
C LYS A 82 11.98 20.83 -4.71
N THR A 83 12.22 20.81 -3.41
CA THR A 83 12.46 19.56 -2.68
C THR A 83 11.63 19.57 -1.41
N TRP A 84 10.92 18.47 -1.17
CA TRP A 84 10.16 18.25 0.04
C TRP A 84 10.85 17.20 0.91
N TYR A 85 10.89 17.46 2.20
CA TYR A 85 11.51 16.61 3.22
C TYR A 85 10.48 16.11 4.22
N ALA A 86 10.80 14.99 4.85
CA ALA A 86 9.96 14.38 5.87
C ALA A 86 10.13 15.07 7.23
N HIS A 87 9.09 14.98 8.06
CA HIS A 87 9.06 15.42 9.45
C HIS A 87 8.93 14.22 10.39
N SER A 88 9.86 14.10 11.35
CA SER A 88 9.93 12.95 12.26
C SER A 88 8.79 12.89 13.30
N ALA A 89 8.19 14.04 13.63
CA ALA A 89 7.19 14.13 14.69
C ALA A 89 5.85 13.51 14.24
N GLY A 90 5.37 12.52 15.00
CA GLY A 90 4.08 11.86 14.75
C GLY A 90 4.08 10.87 13.59
N THR A 91 5.25 10.47 13.08
CA THR A 91 5.38 9.44 12.05
C THR A 91 5.05 8.04 12.61
N TYR A 92 4.27 7.25 11.88
CA TYR A 92 3.99 5.86 12.20
C TYR A 92 5.11 4.95 11.67
N LYS A 93 6.27 4.94 12.35
CA LYS A 93 7.51 4.30 11.86
C LYS A 93 7.47 2.77 11.81
N HIS A 94 6.81 2.14 12.78
CA HIS A 94 6.96 0.70 13.01
C HIS A 94 5.90 -0.17 12.34
N ILE A 95 4.78 0.41 11.90
CA ILE A 95 3.66 -0.35 11.34
C ILE A 95 4.08 -1.00 10.01
N PRO A 96 3.99 -2.33 9.84
CA PRO A 96 4.18 -3.01 8.56
C PRO A 96 3.18 -2.52 7.50
N ILE A 97 3.65 -2.26 6.27
CA ILE A 97 2.82 -1.72 5.18
C ILE A 97 3.07 -2.49 3.89
N VAL A 98 1.99 -2.84 3.21
CA VAL A 98 1.99 -3.29 1.81
C VAL A 98 1.12 -2.33 0.98
N ILE A 99 1.54 -2.01 -0.23
CA ILE A 99 0.79 -1.15 -1.15
C ILE A 99 0.44 -1.93 -2.42
N LEU A 100 -0.84 -1.97 -2.76
CA LEU A 100 -1.34 -2.56 -4.00
C LEU A 100 -1.43 -1.50 -5.11
N VAL A 101 -0.87 -1.82 -6.28
CA VAL A 101 -0.85 -0.93 -7.46
C VAL A 101 -1.18 -1.70 -8.75
N ASN A 102 -1.61 -0.97 -9.77
CA ASN A 102 -1.78 -1.52 -11.13
C ASN A 102 -1.55 -0.44 -12.21
N GLY A 103 -1.80 -0.78 -13.47
CA GLY A 103 -1.66 0.16 -14.60
C GLY A 103 -2.56 1.40 -14.52
N GLY A 104 -3.62 1.39 -13.69
CA GLY A 104 -4.46 2.55 -13.40
C GLY A 104 -3.95 3.43 -12.25
N SER A 105 -2.89 3.02 -11.55
CA SER A 105 -2.21 3.83 -10.54
C SER A 105 -1.30 4.86 -11.24
N ALA A 106 -1.56 6.16 -11.04
CA ALA A 106 -0.83 7.23 -11.70
C ALA A 106 -0.50 8.41 -10.77
N SER A 107 0.51 9.21 -11.13
CA SER A 107 0.81 10.52 -10.53
C SER A 107 1.00 10.44 -9.00
N ALA A 108 0.15 11.09 -8.20
CA ALA A 108 0.19 11.04 -6.73
C ALA A 108 0.27 9.59 -6.18
N SER A 109 -0.39 8.63 -6.82
CA SER A 109 -0.30 7.20 -6.44
C SER A 109 1.11 6.65 -6.63
N GLU A 110 1.80 7.04 -7.70
CA GLU A 110 3.16 6.62 -8.04
C GLU A 110 4.20 7.33 -7.17
N ILE A 111 3.94 8.58 -6.79
CA ILE A 111 4.74 9.30 -5.79
C ILE A 111 4.69 8.57 -4.45
N VAL A 112 3.50 8.15 -4.00
CA VAL A 112 3.35 7.43 -2.73
C VAL A 112 3.97 6.02 -2.82
N SER A 113 3.60 5.21 -3.81
CA SER A 113 4.14 3.84 -3.92
C SER A 113 5.65 3.84 -4.14
N GLY A 114 6.15 4.66 -5.07
CA GLY A 114 7.58 4.77 -5.38
C GLY A 114 8.38 5.39 -4.23
N GLY A 115 7.86 6.42 -3.56
CA GLY A 115 8.52 7.04 -2.41
C GLY A 115 8.64 6.10 -1.22
N MET A 116 7.60 5.31 -0.95
CA MET A 116 7.61 4.28 0.10
C MET A 116 8.56 3.13 -0.25
N GLN A 117 8.62 2.74 -1.53
CA GLN A 117 9.54 1.70 -2.02
C GLN A 117 11.00 2.15 -1.90
N ASP A 118 11.33 3.36 -2.35
CA ASP A 118 12.69 3.92 -2.30
C ASP A 118 13.21 4.00 -0.87
N ARG A 119 12.32 4.26 0.09
CA ARG A 119 12.64 4.31 1.53
C ARG A 119 12.57 2.94 2.22
N LYS A 120 12.34 1.85 1.47
CA LYS A 120 12.13 0.50 2.00
C LYS A 120 11.07 0.46 3.10
N ARG A 121 10.09 1.37 3.02
CA ARG A 121 9.07 1.57 4.06
C ARG A 121 7.83 0.71 3.83
N ALA A 122 7.56 0.34 2.59
CA ALA A 122 6.49 -0.60 2.24
C ALA A 122 6.92 -1.51 1.10
N VAL A 123 6.30 -2.69 1.03
CA VAL A 123 6.41 -3.60 -0.12
C VAL A 123 5.30 -3.25 -1.10
N ILE A 124 5.65 -3.10 -2.38
CA ILE A 124 4.74 -2.78 -3.48
C ILE A 124 4.38 -4.06 -4.22
N ILE A 125 3.08 -4.32 -4.40
CA ILE A 125 2.57 -5.54 -5.02
C ILE A 125 1.55 -5.21 -6.11
N GLY A 126 1.59 -5.97 -7.20
CA GLY A 126 0.58 -5.91 -8.26
C GLY A 126 1.22 -5.76 -9.62
N GLU A 127 0.81 -4.76 -10.39
CA GLU A 127 1.30 -4.53 -11.75
C GLU A 127 2.01 -3.19 -11.87
N LYS A 128 2.86 -3.07 -12.90
CA LYS A 128 3.56 -1.83 -13.24
C LYS A 128 2.56 -0.67 -13.40
N THR A 129 2.90 0.48 -12.83
CA THR A 129 2.04 1.67 -12.82
C THR A 129 2.11 2.46 -14.14
N PHE A 130 1.27 3.48 -14.26
CA PHE A 130 1.03 4.20 -15.51
C PHE A 130 2.25 4.95 -16.09
N GLY A 131 3.08 5.56 -15.23
CA GLY A 131 4.26 6.34 -15.64
C GLY A 131 4.02 7.85 -15.80
N LYS A 132 3.15 8.46 -14.99
CA LYS A 132 2.90 9.91 -15.01
C LYS A 132 3.77 10.62 -13.99
N GLY A 133 4.94 11.08 -14.42
CA GLY A 133 5.93 11.78 -13.60
C GLY A 133 6.04 13.28 -13.84
N SER A 134 5.08 13.89 -14.53
CA SER A 134 5.12 15.29 -14.93
C SER A 134 4.28 16.21 -14.03
N VAL A 135 4.77 17.40 -13.75
CA VAL A 135 4.02 18.48 -13.08
C VAL A 135 3.30 19.30 -14.13
N GLN A 136 2.00 19.52 -13.93
CA GLN A 136 1.18 20.32 -14.82
C GLN A 136 0.67 21.56 -14.09
N ALA A 137 0.89 22.73 -14.66
CA ALA A 137 0.31 23.99 -14.21
C ALA A 137 -0.91 24.33 -15.07
N ILE A 138 -1.93 24.93 -14.45
CA ILE A 138 -3.05 25.56 -15.15
C ILE A 138 -2.75 27.05 -15.19
N ILE A 139 -2.44 27.56 -16.38
CA ILE A 139 -2.09 28.96 -16.60
C ILE A 139 -3.32 29.62 -17.23
N PRO A 140 -4.02 30.51 -16.50
CA PRO A 140 -5.15 31.23 -17.07
C PRO A 140 -4.66 32.13 -18.20
N ILE A 141 -5.34 32.08 -19.35
CA ILE A 141 -5.15 33.02 -20.45
C ILE A 141 -6.04 34.24 -20.21
N ASN A 142 -7.28 34.00 -19.80
CA ASN A 142 -8.27 35.00 -19.47
C ASN A 142 -9.26 34.43 -18.42
N LYS A 143 -10.40 35.10 -18.21
CA LYS A 143 -11.41 34.71 -17.21
C LYS A 143 -12.06 33.34 -17.48
N TYR A 144 -12.06 32.87 -18.72
CA TYR A 144 -12.79 31.68 -19.16
C TYR A 144 -11.89 30.54 -19.65
N GLU A 145 -10.65 30.85 -20.03
CA GLU A 145 -9.73 29.91 -20.67
C GLU A 145 -8.43 29.76 -19.89
N ALA A 146 -7.89 28.55 -19.89
CA ALA A 146 -6.60 28.25 -19.29
C ALA A 146 -5.88 27.14 -20.06
N VAL A 147 -4.55 27.22 -20.07
CA VAL A 147 -3.68 26.18 -20.64
C VAL A 147 -3.21 25.27 -19.53
N ARG A 148 -3.35 23.96 -19.73
CA ARG A 148 -2.68 22.97 -18.90
C ARG A 148 -1.31 22.65 -19.50
N LEU A 149 -0.25 23.21 -18.93
CA LEU A 149 1.11 23.06 -19.43
C LEU A 149 1.95 22.19 -18.49
N THR A 150 2.71 21.24 -19.06
CA THR A 150 3.72 20.50 -18.32
C THR A 150 4.94 21.37 -18.11
N ILE A 151 5.29 21.64 -16.85
CA ILE A 151 6.36 22.59 -16.49
C ILE A 151 7.58 21.93 -15.83
N ALA A 152 7.42 20.75 -15.23
CA ALA A 152 8.48 20.11 -14.48
C ALA A 152 8.33 18.58 -14.43
N LYS A 153 9.36 17.91 -13.89
CA LYS A 153 9.38 16.46 -13.65
C LYS A 153 9.54 16.16 -12.17
N TYR A 154 8.85 15.13 -11.71
CA TYR A 154 9.04 14.56 -10.38
C TYR A 154 10.17 13.53 -10.35
N TYR A 155 10.90 13.54 -9.25
CA TYR A 155 11.97 12.62 -8.90
C TYR A 155 11.73 12.11 -7.49
N LEU A 156 11.70 10.78 -7.35
CA LEU A 156 11.49 10.06 -6.10
C LEU A 156 12.72 10.21 -5.16
N PRO A 157 12.65 9.77 -3.89
CA PRO A 157 13.76 9.89 -2.94
C PRO A 157 15.11 9.35 -3.43
N SER A 158 15.11 8.27 -4.21
CA SER A 158 16.32 7.69 -4.81
C SER A 158 16.93 8.53 -5.93
N GLY A 159 16.22 9.55 -6.41
CA GLY A 159 16.60 10.35 -7.56
C GLY A 159 16.14 9.79 -8.91
N ARG A 160 15.44 8.64 -8.95
CA ARG A 160 14.82 8.14 -10.19
C ARG A 160 13.55 8.91 -10.54
N THR A 161 13.22 8.94 -11.83
CA THR A 161 11.95 9.49 -12.33
C THR A 161 10.98 8.37 -12.68
N ILE A 162 9.68 8.63 -12.50
CA ILE A 162 8.58 7.75 -12.89
C ILE A 162 8.02 8.11 -14.28
N GLN A 163 8.50 9.19 -14.91
CA GLN A 163 7.98 9.64 -16.20
C GLN A 163 8.21 8.59 -17.31
N ALA A 164 7.13 8.18 -17.98
CA ALA A 164 7.10 7.14 -19.03
C ALA A 164 7.59 5.74 -18.59
N VAL A 165 7.95 5.57 -17.31
CA VAL A 165 8.44 4.30 -16.76
C VAL A 165 7.49 3.75 -15.71
N GLY A 166 6.98 4.59 -14.82
CA GLY A 166 6.19 4.16 -13.67
C GLY A 166 7.02 3.50 -12.58
N VAL A 167 6.32 2.96 -11.58
CA VAL A 167 6.84 2.19 -10.46
C VAL A 167 6.67 0.71 -10.79
N THR A 168 7.77 -0.02 -10.73
CA THR A 168 7.75 -1.49 -10.85
C THR A 168 7.55 -2.08 -9.45
N PRO A 169 6.52 -2.91 -9.23
CA PRO A 169 6.29 -3.55 -7.93
C PRO A 169 7.45 -4.43 -7.49
N ASP A 170 7.63 -4.59 -6.18
CA ASP A 170 8.59 -5.55 -5.60
C ASP A 170 8.13 -6.99 -5.85
N ILE A 171 6.81 -7.23 -5.82
CA ILE A 171 6.19 -8.51 -6.15
C ILE A 171 5.17 -8.30 -7.26
N ILE A 172 5.50 -8.80 -8.45
CA ILE A 172 4.64 -8.67 -9.63
C ILE A 172 3.56 -9.76 -9.57
N VAL A 173 2.30 -9.35 -9.52
CA VAL A 173 1.14 -10.24 -9.50
C VAL A 173 0.09 -9.67 -10.44
N LYS A 174 -0.22 -10.40 -11.52
CA LYS A 174 -1.33 -10.04 -12.42
C LYS A 174 -2.66 -10.51 -11.81
N PRO A 175 -3.78 -9.80 -12.06
CA PRO A 175 -5.09 -10.23 -11.59
C PRO A 175 -5.46 -11.57 -12.24
N ALA A 176 -5.82 -12.56 -11.41
CA ALA A 176 -6.18 -13.90 -11.86
C ALA A 176 -7.31 -14.47 -11.01
N LYS A 177 -8.15 -15.32 -11.63
CA LYS A 177 -9.12 -16.13 -10.91
C LYS A 177 -8.40 -17.29 -10.23
N ILE A 178 -8.61 -17.44 -8.93
CA ILE A 178 -8.05 -18.56 -8.18
C ILE A 178 -9.02 -19.72 -8.26
N VAL A 179 -8.59 -20.81 -8.87
CA VAL A 179 -9.31 -22.08 -8.84
C VAL A 179 -8.60 -22.96 -7.82
N PRO A 180 -9.22 -23.25 -6.65
CA PRO A 180 -8.63 -24.22 -5.73
C PRO A 180 -8.56 -25.57 -6.44
N ILE A 181 -7.37 -26.15 -6.49
CA ILE A 181 -7.19 -27.54 -6.91
C ILE A 181 -7.92 -28.39 -5.86
N LYS A 182 -8.79 -29.29 -6.31
CA LYS A 182 -9.41 -30.27 -5.41
C LYS A 182 -8.28 -31.16 -4.89
N ASP A 183 -8.07 -31.08 -3.59
CA ASP A 183 -7.20 -31.98 -2.86
C ASP A 183 -7.62 -33.43 -3.16
N ASP A 184 -6.73 -34.17 -3.81
CA ASP A 184 -6.87 -35.56 -4.23
C ASP A 184 -6.91 -36.51 -3.01
N GLY A 185 -6.78 -35.97 -1.78
CA GLY A 185 -6.86 -36.73 -0.54
C GLY A 185 -5.62 -37.55 -0.23
N LEU A 186 -4.50 -37.23 -0.89
CA LEU A 186 -3.21 -37.93 -0.71
C LEU A 186 -2.24 -37.19 0.23
N ASP A 187 -2.73 -36.24 1.02
CA ASP A 187 -1.96 -35.64 2.11
C ASP A 187 -2.00 -36.53 3.37
N ILE A 188 -1.29 -37.68 3.34
CA ILE A 188 -1.11 -38.51 4.54
C ILE A 188 -0.28 -37.70 5.55
N LYS A 189 -0.91 -37.28 6.65
CA LYS A 189 -0.20 -36.62 7.76
C LYS A 189 0.40 -37.65 8.68
N GLU A 190 1.52 -37.33 9.32
CA GLU A 190 2.14 -38.23 10.30
C GLU A 190 1.16 -38.61 11.41
N SER A 191 0.27 -37.71 11.84
CA SER A 191 -0.82 -38.00 12.79
C SER A 191 -1.84 -39.06 12.34
N GLU A 192 -1.85 -39.41 11.05
CA GLU A 192 -2.76 -40.39 10.43
C GLU A 192 -2.07 -41.74 10.18
N LEU A 193 -0.75 -41.83 10.40
CA LEU A 193 0.00 -43.10 10.38
C LEU A 193 -0.31 -43.92 11.64
N LYS A 194 -0.31 -45.25 11.53
CA LYS A 194 -0.68 -46.16 12.63
C LYS A 194 0.21 -46.00 13.89
N ASP A 195 1.48 -45.64 13.69
CA ASP A 195 2.51 -45.58 14.76
C ASP A 195 2.99 -44.15 15.06
N HIS A 196 2.10 -43.17 14.99
CA HIS A 196 2.46 -41.78 15.25
C HIS A 196 2.60 -41.45 16.75
N LEU A 197 3.45 -40.46 17.06
CA LEU A 197 3.76 -40.03 18.43
C LEU A 197 2.59 -39.25 19.08
N LYS A 198 1.69 -39.96 19.77
CA LYS A 198 0.49 -39.40 20.41
C LYS A 198 0.76 -38.36 21.52
N ALA A 199 1.93 -38.41 22.15
CA ALA A 199 2.28 -37.56 23.31
C ALA A 199 2.51 -36.08 22.94
N GLU A 200 2.98 -35.78 21.72
CA GLU A 200 3.26 -34.40 21.28
C GLU A 200 2.00 -33.63 20.84
N LEU A 201 1.00 -34.33 20.30
CA LEU A 201 -0.25 -33.73 19.81
C LEU A 201 -1.09 -33.08 20.93
N ALA A 202 -0.96 -33.54 22.17
CA ALA A 202 -1.68 -33.00 23.32
C ALA A 202 -1.26 -31.56 23.68
N LYS A 203 -0.04 -31.13 23.30
CA LYS A 203 0.47 -29.78 23.58
C LYS A 203 -0.09 -28.69 22.65
N ASN A 204 -0.60 -29.06 21.46
CA ASN A 204 -1.00 -28.10 20.41
C ASN A 204 -2.49 -27.69 20.40
N LYS A 205 -3.32 -28.14 21.36
CA LYS A 205 -4.79 -27.91 21.37
C LYS A 205 -5.28 -26.57 21.97
N LYS A 206 -4.58 -25.44 21.79
CA LYS A 206 -5.09 -24.12 22.20
C LYS A 206 -5.19 -23.13 21.04
N SER A 207 -6.33 -23.15 20.34
CA SER A 207 -6.75 -22.08 19.44
C SER A 207 -8.19 -21.68 19.76
N LYS A 208 -8.35 -20.57 20.48
CA LYS A 208 -9.65 -19.95 20.79
C LYS A 208 -10.16 -19.20 19.56
N LYS A 209 -11.33 -19.59 19.05
CA LYS A 209 -12.09 -18.81 18.04
C LYS A 209 -12.61 -17.51 18.67
N ILE A 210 -12.03 -16.37 18.27
CA ILE A 210 -12.56 -15.05 18.58
C ILE A 210 -13.65 -14.71 17.54
N LYS A 211 -14.89 -14.51 17.98
CA LYS A 211 -15.97 -13.92 17.18
C LYS A 211 -15.90 -12.40 17.32
N LEU A 212 -15.81 -11.67 16.21
CA LEU A 212 -15.97 -10.22 16.19
C LEU A 212 -17.20 -9.86 15.34
N ASN A 213 -18.22 -9.30 15.99
CA ASN A 213 -19.26 -8.52 15.34
C ASN A 213 -18.73 -7.10 15.11
N ASN A 214 -18.87 -6.58 13.89
CA ASN A 214 -19.19 -5.16 13.63
C ASN A 214 -19.53 -4.93 12.16
N LYS A 215 -20.57 -4.13 11.91
CA LYS A 215 -21.03 -3.69 10.60
C LYS A 215 -19.95 -2.85 9.90
N VAL A 216 -19.09 -3.50 9.13
CA VAL A 216 -18.20 -2.90 8.13
C VAL A 216 -18.47 -3.65 6.82
N LYS A 217 -18.39 -2.96 5.67
CA LYS A 217 -18.45 -3.64 4.37
C LYS A 217 -17.31 -4.66 4.33
N GLU A 218 -17.64 -5.95 4.43
CA GLU A 218 -16.68 -7.05 4.33
C GLU A 218 -16.19 -7.15 2.88
N LYS A 219 -14.88 -7.23 2.69
CA LYS A 219 -14.30 -7.55 1.39
C LYS A 219 -13.96 -9.03 1.35
N ASP A 220 -14.50 -9.75 0.37
CA ASP A 220 -14.10 -11.13 0.14
C ASP A 220 -12.68 -11.16 -0.43
N VAL A 221 -11.79 -11.88 0.27
CA VAL A 221 -10.38 -12.02 -0.07
C VAL A 221 -10.20 -13.13 -1.10
N LYS A 222 -11.15 -14.06 -1.22
CA LYS A 222 -11.00 -15.29 -2.01
C LYS A 222 -10.83 -15.05 -3.51
N ASP A 223 -11.42 -13.99 -4.03
CA ASP A 223 -11.43 -13.70 -5.47
C ASP A 223 -10.33 -12.74 -5.94
N ASP A 224 -9.52 -12.22 -5.01
CA ASP A 224 -8.50 -11.19 -5.29
C ASP A 224 -7.10 -11.75 -4.96
N ASN A 225 -6.46 -12.39 -5.95
CA ASN A 225 -5.15 -13.01 -5.79
C ASN A 225 -4.04 -12.00 -5.42
N GLN A 226 -4.14 -10.76 -5.91
CA GLN A 226 -3.23 -9.67 -5.52
C GLN A 226 -3.40 -9.33 -4.03
N LEU A 227 -4.64 -9.25 -3.54
CA LEU A 227 -4.90 -9.02 -2.12
C LEU A 227 -4.45 -10.20 -1.25
N GLN A 228 -4.62 -11.44 -1.70
CA GLN A 228 -4.09 -12.61 -0.98
C GLN A 228 -2.57 -12.57 -0.86
N THR A 229 -1.88 -12.24 -1.96
CA THR A 229 -0.42 -12.08 -1.96
C THR A 229 -0.01 -10.96 -1.01
N ALA A 230 -0.73 -9.84 -0.99
CA ALA A 230 -0.46 -8.74 -0.07
C ALA A 230 -0.66 -9.13 1.40
N ILE A 231 -1.68 -9.91 1.70
CA ILE A 231 -1.91 -10.43 3.05
C ILE A 231 -0.78 -11.40 3.45
N ALA A 232 -0.36 -12.29 2.55
CA ALA A 232 0.73 -13.22 2.80
C ALA A 232 2.06 -12.50 3.05
N ALA A 233 2.41 -11.54 2.20
CA ALA A 233 3.60 -10.71 2.34
C ALA A 233 3.56 -9.90 3.65
N LEU A 234 2.43 -9.26 3.96
CA LEU A 234 2.29 -8.49 5.19
C LEU A 234 2.45 -9.37 6.44
N LYS A 235 1.90 -10.59 6.42
CA LYS A 235 2.08 -11.56 7.50
C LYS A 235 3.54 -11.96 7.67
N ALA A 236 4.26 -12.23 6.59
CA ALA A 236 5.69 -12.54 6.64
C ALA A 236 6.49 -11.40 7.29
N ILE A 237 6.19 -10.14 6.91
CA ILE A 237 6.83 -8.96 7.51
C ILE A 237 6.50 -8.84 9.00
N ILE A 238 5.25 -9.08 9.39
CA ILE A 238 4.84 -9.04 10.81
C ILE A 238 5.62 -10.08 11.62
N ILE A 239 5.70 -11.32 11.13
CA ILE A 239 6.43 -12.41 11.81
C ILE A 239 7.91 -12.08 11.94
N SER A 240 8.54 -11.59 10.87
CA SER A 240 9.96 -11.21 10.88
C SER A 240 10.30 -10.13 11.90
N LYS A 241 9.35 -9.24 12.22
CA LYS A 241 9.54 -8.17 13.20
C LYS A 241 9.19 -8.55 14.64
N GLU A 242 8.44 -9.62 14.84
CA GLU A 242 8.15 -10.15 16.18
C GLU A 242 9.32 -10.97 16.74
N GLY A 243 10.31 -11.31 15.90
CA GLY A 243 11.52 -12.04 16.30
C GLY A 243 12.76 -11.17 16.56
N GLU A 244 12.68 -9.85 16.35
CA GLU A 244 13.70 -8.86 16.72
C GLU A 244 13.38 -8.24 18.09
#